data_AF-A0A4Y4CYA0-F1
#
_entry.id   AF-A0A4Y4CYA0-F1
#
_cell.length_a   1.000
_cell.length_b   1.000
_cell.length_c   1.000
_cell.angle_alpha   90.00
_cell.angle_beta   90.00
_cell.angle_gamma   90.00
#
_symmetry.space_group_name_H-M   'P 1'
#
loop_
_entity.id
_entity.type
_entity.pdbx_description
1 polymer ?
#
loop_
_entity_poly.entity_id
_entity_poly.type
_entity_poly.pdbx_seq_one_letter_code
_entity_poly.pdbx_strand_id
1 'polypeptide(L)'
;MLDEAERRYRSGEILRLIAGDLGVSRQRLAERLRDRGVRLRGEQPSPEQVLEMCRRYEQGESLARVGAKVGFNASTVRTNLLRAGVALRDPHGRER
;
A
#
# COMPACT_ATOMS: atom_id res chain seq x y z
N MET A 1 14.03 13.36 13.96
CA MET A 1 14.36 12.04 13.35
C MET A 1 13.42 11.70 12.19
N LEU A 2 12.10 11.70 12.36
CA LEU A 2 11.15 11.37 11.28
C LEU A 2 11.03 12.46 10.20
N ASP A 3 11.12 13.73 10.58
CA ASP A 3 11.12 14.86 9.63
C ASP A 3 12.31 14.81 8.66
N GLU A 4 13.43 14.26 9.11
CA GLU A 4 14.61 14.07 8.28
C GLU A 4 14.44 12.89 7.33
N ALA A 5 13.88 11.78 7.81
CA ALA A 5 13.51 10.66 6.96
C ALA A 5 12.57 11.07 5.82
N GLU A 6 11.55 11.88 6.15
CA GLU A 6 10.57 12.39 5.19
C GLU A 6 11.23 13.26 4.12
N ARG A 7 12.15 14.15 4.52
CA ARG A 7 12.91 14.98 3.56
C ARG A 7 13.81 14.14 2.66
N ARG A 8 14.59 13.21 3.22
CA ARG A 8 15.48 12.34 2.44
C ARG A 8 14.67 11.46 1.48
N TYR A 9 13.56 10.89 1.94
CA TYR A 9 12.67 10.10 1.10
C TYR A 9 12.03 10.94 -0.02
N ARG A 10 11.58 12.17 0.27
CA ARG A 10 11.09 13.11 -0.76
C ARG A 10 12.18 13.52 -1.75
N SER A 11 13.43 13.55 -1.32
CA SER A 11 14.59 13.80 -2.19
C SER A 11 14.91 12.63 -3.13
N GLY A 12 14.16 11.52 -3.04
CA GLY A 12 14.35 10.33 -3.86
C GLY A 12 15.27 9.27 -3.25
N GLU A 13 15.67 9.47 -1.99
CA GLU A 13 16.56 8.55 -1.30
C GLU A 13 15.85 7.26 -0.89
N ILE A 14 16.59 6.16 -0.85
CA ILE A 14 16.02 4.83 -0.68
C ILE A 14 15.65 4.62 0.78
N LEU A 15 14.39 4.25 1.05
CA LEU A 15 13.86 3.99 2.40
C LEU A 15 14.75 3.07 3.25
N ARG A 16 15.39 2.06 2.64
CA ARG A 16 16.33 1.16 3.33
C ARG A 16 17.58 1.89 3.86
N LEU A 17 18.15 2.82 3.08
CA LEU A 17 19.32 3.59 3.48
C LEU A 17 18.97 4.53 4.62
N ILE A 18 17.84 5.22 4.49
CA ILE A 18 17.29 6.10 5.53
C ILE A 18 17.03 5.33 6.83
N ALA A 19 16.45 4.12 6.72
CA ALA A 19 16.20 3.24 7.87
C ALA A 19 17.49 2.78 8.56
N GLY A 20 18.51 2.42 7.76
CA GLY A 20 19.83 2.04 8.28
C GLY A 20 20.53 3.19 8.99
N ASP A 21 20.50 4.40 8.41
CA ASP A 21 21.10 5.61 8.99
C ASP A 21 20.42 6.02 10.30
N LEU A 22 19.10 5.88 10.37
CA LEU A 22 18.31 6.19 11.57
C LEU A 22 18.28 5.04 12.60
N GLY A 23 18.90 3.89 12.32
CA GLY A 23 18.89 2.73 13.21
C GLY A 23 17.50 2.13 13.46
N VAL A 24 16.54 2.35 12.55
CA VAL A 24 15.17 1.83 12.67
C VAL A 24 14.90 0.74 11.64
N SER A 25 14.03 -0.21 11.96
CA SER A 25 13.59 -1.21 11.00
C SER A 25 12.87 -0.53 9.83
N ARG A 26 13.09 -1.01 8.60
CA ARG A 26 12.39 -0.53 7.40
C ARG A 26 10.87 -0.46 7.62
N GLN A 27 10.28 -1.47 8.28
CA GLN A 27 8.85 -1.46 8.63
C GLN A 27 8.45 -0.32 9.57
N ARG A 28 9.21 -0.06 10.64
CA ARG A 28 8.90 1.03 11.58
C ARG A 28 9.01 2.41 10.92
N LEU A 29 10.03 2.60 10.09
CA LEU A 29 10.20 3.84 9.33
C LEU A 29 9.05 4.03 8.35
N ALA A 30 8.68 2.95 7.69
CA ALA A 30 7.58 2.91 6.75
C ALA A 30 6.23 3.26 7.38
N GLU A 31 5.90 2.63 8.51
CA GLU A 31 4.68 2.90 9.25
C GLU A 31 4.59 4.38 9.66
N ARG A 32 5.70 4.96 10.14
CA ARG A 32 5.73 6.38 10.51
C ARG A 32 5.69 7.35 9.33
N LEU A 33 6.26 6.99 8.20
CA LEU A 33 6.12 7.78 6.97
C LEU A 33 4.68 7.69 6.44
N ARG A 34 4.04 6.52 6.51
CA ARG A 34 2.62 6.34 6.17
C ARG A 34 1.69 7.13 7.08
N ASP A 35 1.92 7.12 8.39
CA ASP A 35 1.17 7.92 9.38
C ASP A 35 1.19 9.41 9.05
N ARG A 36 2.30 9.89 8.48
CA ARG A 36 2.44 11.26 7.94
C ARG A 36 1.90 11.48 6.53
N GLY A 37 1.26 10.47 5.93
CA GLY A 37 0.70 10.53 4.58
C GLY A 37 1.73 10.39 3.45
N VAL A 38 2.97 9.99 3.74
CA VAL A 38 4.00 9.75 2.72
C VAL A 38 3.74 8.40 2.05
N ARG A 39 3.45 8.43 0.74
CA ARG A 39 3.24 7.21 -0.05
C ARG A 39 4.58 6.54 -0.37
N LEU A 40 4.79 5.37 0.21
CA LEU A 40 6.02 4.59 0.04
C LEU A 40 5.97 3.74 -1.24
N ARG A 41 7.01 3.80 -2.06
CA ARG A 41 7.12 3.03 -3.31
C ARG A 41 7.47 1.58 -2.97
N GLY A 42 6.59 0.66 -3.36
CA GLY A 42 6.86 -0.79 -3.33
C GLY A 42 6.62 -1.47 -1.97
N GLU A 43 5.81 -0.87 -1.11
CA GLU A 43 5.44 -1.49 0.16
C GLU A 43 4.18 -2.35 0.06
N GLN A 44 4.06 -3.32 0.96
CA GLN A 44 2.79 -4.03 1.10
C GLN A 44 1.76 -3.04 1.65
N PRO A 45 0.51 -3.07 1.14
CA PRO A 45 -0.52 -2.18 1.64
C PRO A 45 -0.73 -2.41 3.13
N SER A 46 -0.88 -1.31 3.86
CA SER A 46 -1.17 -1.36 5.29
C SER A 46 -2.55 -1.94 5.56
N PRO A 47 -2.82 -2.45 6.78
CA PRO A 47 -4.13 -3.02 7.14
C PRO A 47 -5.29 -2.04 6.88
N GLU A 48 -5.09 -0.76 7.17
CA GLU A 48 -6.00 0.35 6.84
C GLU A 48 -6.25 0.49 5.32
N GLN A 49 -5.20 0.34 4.50
CA GLN A 49 -5.34 0.37 3.05
C GLN A 49 -6.04 -0.87 2.54
N VAL A 50 -5.81 -2.04 3.14
CA VAL A 50 -6.53 -3.28 2.81
C VAL A 50 -8.01 -3.16 3.19
N LEU A 51 -8.34 -2.55 4.32
CA LEU A 51 -9.71 -2.23 4.71
C LEU A 51 -10.35 -1.25 3.72
N GLU A 52 -9.63 -0.21 3.29
CA GLU A 52 -10.12 0.72 2.27
C GLU A 52 -10.30 0.03 0.91
N MET A 53 -9.41 -0.89 0.54
CA MET A 53 -9.57 -1.74 -0.65
C MET A 53 -10.83 -2.59 -0.55
N CYS A 54 -11.07 -3.23 0.59
CA CYS A 54 -12.25 -4.05 0.85
C CYS A 54 -13.52 -3.21 0.73
N ARG A 55 -13.58 -2.08 1.44
CA ARG A 55 -14.75 -1.20 1.44
C ARG A 55 -15.09 -0.69 0.04
N ARG A 56 -14.10 -0.26 -0.75
CA ARG A 56 -14.34 0.18 -2.14
C ARG A 56 -14.76 -0.97 -3.05
N TYR A 57 -14.17 -2.14 -2.85
CA TYR A 57 -14.53 -3.33 -3.60
C TYR A 57 -15.98 -3.77 -3.30
N GLU A 58 -16.40 -3.72 -2.02
CA GLU A 58 -17.78 -3.97 -1.59
C GLU A 58 -18.76 -2.92 -2.12
N GLN A 59 -18.31 -1.68 -2.32
CA GLN A 59 -19.07 -0.64 -3.02
C GLN A 59 -19.21 -0.89 -4.54
N GLY A 60 -18.61 -1.95 -5.07
CA GLY A 60 -18.70 -2.32 -6.48
C GLY A 60 -17.62 -1.69 -7.36
N GLU A 61 -16.58 -1.06 -6.79
CA GLU A 61 -15.43 -0.62 -7.58
C GLU A 61 -14.60 -1.81 -8.06
N SER A 62 -14.14 -1.75 -9.31
CA SER A 62 -13.26 -2.75 -9.90
C SER A 62 -11.85 -2.68 -9.29
N LEU A 63 -11.16 -3.82 -9.20
CA LEU A 63 -9.81 -3.95 -8.61
C LEU A 63 -8.80 -2.92 -9.18
N ALA A 64 -8.93 -2.58 -10.46
CA ALA A 64 -8.10 -1.57 -11.11
C ALA A 64 -8.39 -0.15 -10.60
N ARG A 65 -9.65 0.23 -10.40
CA ARG A 65 -10.02 1.54 -9.81
C ARG A 65 -9.61 1.62 -8.35
N VAL A 66 -9.88 0.56 -7.59
CA VAL A 66 -9.44 0.45 -6.19
C VAL A 66 -7.93 0.63 -6.11
N GLY A 67 -7.17 -0.10 -6.93
CA GLY A 67 -5.72 0.01 -7.06
C GLY A 67 -5.24 1.41 -7.41
N ALA A 68 -5.84 2.05 -8.42
CA ALA A 68 -5.49 3.41 -8.81
C ALA A 68 -5.70 4.42 -7.66
N LYS A 69 -6.77 4.26 -6.87
CA LYS A 69 -7.06 5.14 -5.71
C LYS A 69 -6.07 4.94 -4.57
N VAL A 70 -5.82 3.68 -4.20
CA VAL A 70 -4.89 3.32 -3.11
C VAL A 70 -3.42 3.40 -3.53
N GLY A 71 -3.13 3.54 -4.82
CA GLY A 71 -1.76 3.63 -5.36
C GLY A 71 -1.09 2.26 -5.56
N PHE A 72 -1.87 1.19 -5.72
CA PHE A 72 -1.40 -0.17 -5.91
C PHE A 72 -1.87 -0.76 -7.24
N ASN A 73 -1.17 -1.77 -7.73
CA ASN A 73 -1.62 -2.51 -8.91
C ASN A 73 -2.83 -3.39 -8.54
N ALA A 74 -3.73 -3.62 -9.50
CA ALA A 74 -4.88 -4.52 -9.35
C ALA A 74 -4.48 -5.92 -8.84
N SER A 75 -3.33 -6.44 -9.28
CA SER A 75 -2.79 -7.71 -8.77
C SER A 75 -2.48 -7.67 -7.27
N THR A 76 -1.89 -6.56 -6.80
CA THR A 76 -1.61 -6.36 -5.37
C THR A 76 -2.92 -6.26 -4.57
N VAL A 77 -3.90 -5.51 -5.08
CA VAL A 77 -5.23 -5.42 -4.45
C VAL A 77 -5.87 -6.81 -4.34
N ARG A 78 -5.85 -7.59 -5.42
CA ARG A 78 -6.38 -8.96 -5.46
C ARG A 78 -5.76 -9.85 -4.38
N THR A 79 -4.43 -9.89 -4.31
CA THR A 79 -3.71 -10.71 -3.31
C THR A 79 -4.03 -10.29 -1.88
N ASN A 80 -4.20 -8.99 -1.63
CA ASN A 80 -4.52 -8.49 -0.29
C ASN A 80 -5.97 -8.76 0.11
N LEU A 81 -6.93 -8.63 -0.81
CA LEU A 81 -8.33 -9.00 -0.57
C LEU A 81 -8.45 -10.50 -0.25
N LEU A 82 -7.76 -11.37 -1.01
CA LEU A 82 -7.68 -12.80 -0.73
C LEU A 82 -7.09 -13.09 0.66
N ARG A 83 -5.99 -12.41 1.03
CA ARG A 83 -5.38 -12.54 2.36
C ARG A 83 -6.28 -12.04 3.48
N ALA A 84 -7.09 -11.03 3.22
CA ALA A 84 -8.09 -10.50 4.15
C ALA A 84 -9.35 -11.38 4.24
N GLY A 85 -9.43 -12.49 3.50
CA GLY A 85 -10.60 -13.37 3.48
C GLY A 85 -11.79 -12.79 2.72
N VAL A 86 -11.59 -11.73 1.93
CA VAL A 86 -12.64 -11.14 1.11
C VAL A 86 -12.90 -12.06 -0.07
N ALA A 87 -14.13 -12.56 -0.15
CA ALA A 87 -14.57 -13.32 -1.31
C ALA A 87 -14.51 -12.40 -2.54
N LEU A 88 -13.54 -12.66 -3.42
CA LEU A 88 -13.48 -11.94 -4.68
C LEU A 88 -14.72 -12.33 -5.49
N ARG A 89 -15.67 -11.40 -5.59
CA ARG A 89 -16.62 -11.33 -6.69
C ARG A 89 -15.82 -11.37 -7.98
N ASP A 90 -15.77 -12.53 -8.60
CA ASP A 90 -15.10 -12.69 -9.87
C ASP A 90 -15.72 -11.69 -10.86
N PRO A 91 -15.02 -10.59 -11.24
CA PRO A 91 -15.55 -9.67 -12.23
C PRO A 91 -15.28 -10.23 -13.64
N HIS A 92 -14.45 -11.27 -13.75
CA HIS A 92 -14.10 -11.90 -15.00
C HIS A 92 -15.01 -13.10 -15.21
N GLY A 93 -16.18 -12.81 -15.77
CA GLY A 93 -16.65 -13.63 -16.89
C GLY A 93 -15.62 -13.58 -18.03
N ARG A 94 -14.42 -14.14 -17.83
CA ARG A 94 -13.50 -14.43 -18.92
C ARG A 94 -14.00 -15.71 -19.56
N GLU A 95 -14.83 -15.54 -20.59
CA GLU A 95 -14.67 -16.39 -21.75
C GLU A 95 -13.27 -16.08 -22.34
N ARG A 96 -12.47 -17.14 -22.46
CA ARG A 96 -11.13 -17.26 -23.09
C ARG A 96 -9.90 -17.00 -22.21
#